data_AF-A0A3D8J5I3-F1
#
_entry.id   AF-A0A3D8J5I3-F1
#
_cell.length_a   1.000
_cell.length_b   1.000
_cell.length_c   1.000
_cell.angle_alpha   90.00
_cell.angle_beta   90.00
_cell.angle_gamma   90.00
#
_symmetry.space_group_name_H-M   'P 1'
#
loop_
_entity.id
_entity.type
_entity.pdbx_description
1 polymer ?
#
loop_
_entity_poly.entity_id
_entity_poly.type
_entity_poly.pdbx_seq_one_letter_code
_entity_poly.pdbx_strand_id
1 'polypeptide(L)'
;MDYNYVIQQAIIPQLKITQFKKQEIPQDMLGRTLAYSCFLPRLSDTAYLYQNFRYTQENRLPHKALSISLQALSLLLQDSVIQQTIFDSANHEQMLCVFLENTPINYHETNDYTMIDSIGILRRLTPLFVAQSGVIIETYQVLESAIAGADMVVLDSVFLRAYALFVCLAKPHLSDLQDSYDSIHSKESILSNLLTTHTILPEHYKEHKKILEKNFNELVVTAMNLGLVPIVKIHTQEDLKLLLSLKHPIDCVITPPNFISLLPNTYLLFSHIAYSNATKEKSTQDKNYELSKFCQRYSGIDMVIESF
;
A
#
# COMPACT_ATOMS: atom_id res chain seq x y z
N MET A 1 7.89 16.97 3.30
CA MET A 1 7.93 16.09 2.12
C MET A 1 7.66 16.94 0.90
N ASP A 2 8.45 16.80 -0.16
CA ASP A 2 8.22 17.55 -1.40
C ASP A 2 7.17 16.84 -2.25
N TYR A 3 5.93 17.34 -2.22
CA TYR A 3 4.83 16.76 -2.99
C TYR A 3 5.04 16.90 -4.49
N ASN A 4 5.79 17.89 -4.97
CA ASN A 4 6.06 18.02 -6.41
C ASN A 4 6.90 16.84 -6.89
N TYR A 5 7.91 16.46 -6.12
CA TYR A 5 8.71 15.27 -6.40
C TYR A 5 7.84 14.01 -6.42
N VAL A 6 6.99 13.80 -5.40
CA VAL A 6 6.10 12.63 -5.34
C VAL A 6 5.13 12.61 -6.53
N ILE A 7 4.56 13.76 -6.91
CA ILE A 7 3.66 13.84 -8.06
C ILE A 7 4.38 13.43 -9.35
N GLN A 8 5.58 13.97 -9.58
CA GLN A 8 6.36 13.69 -10.79
C GLN A 8 6.84 12.25 -10.87
N GLN A 9 7.34 11.70 -9.77
CA GLN A 9 8.01 10.40 -9.75
C GLN A 9 7.06 9.23 -9.49
N ALA A 10 5.90 9.47 -8.87
CA ALA A 10 4.98 8.41 -8.49
C ALA A 10 3.59 8.58 -9.11
N ILE A 11 2.95 9.74 -8.93
CA ILE A 11 1.54 9.93 -9.32
C ILE A 11 1.36 9.95 -10.84
N ILE A 12 2.11 10.79 -11.56
CA ILE A 12 1.99 10.91 -13.01
C ILE A 12 2.29 9.59 -13.71
N PRO A 13 3.40 8.88 -13.41
CA PRO A 13 3.65 7.57 -13.98
C PRO A 13 2.49 6.61 -13.71
N GLN A 14 2.01 6.55 -12.45
CA GLN A 14 0.91 5.66 -12.07
C GLN A 14 -0.37 5.94 -12.85
N LEU A 15 -0.72 7.21 -13.07
CA LEU A 15 -1.88 7.60 -13.87
C LEU A 15 -1.74 7.17 -15.33
N LYS A 16 -0.55 7.30 -15.93
CA LYS A 16 -0.30 6.86 -17.31
C LYS A 16 -0.53 5.35 -17.46
N ILE A 17 0.03 4.56 -16.54
CA ILE A 17 -0.14 3.10 -16.55
C ILE A 17 -1.60 2.73 -16.37
N THR A 18 -2.28 3.37 -15.41
CA THR A 18 -3.69 3.10 -15.12
C THR A 18 -4.56 3.45 -16.33
N GLN A 19 -4.29 4.57 -17.00
CA GLN A 19 -5.02 4.95 -18.21
C GLN A 19 -4.77 3.97 -19.36
N PHE A 20 -3.51 3.59 -19.61
CA PHE A 20 -3.17 2.61 -20.64
C PHE A 20 -3.92 1.30 -20.41
N LYS A 21 -3.88 0.78 -19.18
CA LYS A 21 -4.59 -0.45 -18.80
C LYS A 21 -6.12 -0.34 -18.96
N LYS A 22 -6.71 0.81 -18.62
CA LYS A 22 -8.16 1.04 -18.83
C LYS A 22 -8.56 1.03 -20.30
N GLN A 23 -7.66 1.39 -21.22
CA GLN A 23 -7.89 1.28 -22.67
C GLN A 23 -7.88 -0.18 -23.12
N GLU A 24 -7.01 -1.01 -22.55
CA GLU A 24 -6.96 -2.45 -22.84
C GLU A 24 -8.13 -3.22 -22.21
N ILE A 25 -8.38 -2.99 -20.92
CA ILE A 25 -9.45 -3.63 -20.14
C ILE A 25 -10.19 -2.54 -19.34
N PRO A 26 -11.35 -2.06 -19.84
CA PRO A 26 -12.15 -1.09 -19.13
C PRO A 26 -12.61 -1.59 -17.75
N GLN A 27 -12.80 -0.67 -16.80
CA GLN A 27 -13.16 -0.99 -15.41
C GLN A 27 -14.40 -1.90 -15.30
N ASP A 28 -15.43 -1.67 -16.12
CA ASP A 28 -16.64 -2.50 -16.12
C ASP A 28 -16.36 -3.94 -16.57
N MET A 29 -15.45 -4.11 -17.54
CA MET A 29 -15.02 -5.42 -18.01
C MET A 29 -14.18 -6.11 -16.92
N LEU A 30 -13.29 -5.36 -16.27
CA LEU A 30 -12.50 -5.85 -15.14
C LEU A 30 -13.40 -6.33 -13.99
N GLY A 31 -14.46 -5.58 -13.67
CA GLY A 31 -15.43 -5.96 -12.64
C GLY A 31 -16.19 -7.24 -12.99
N ARG A 32 -16.52 -7.45 -14.27
CA ARG A 32 -17.11 -8.72 -14.73
C ARG A 32 -16.12 -9.87 -14.61
N THR A 33 -14.84 -9.66 -14.92
CA THR A 33 -13.79 -10.69 -14.75
C THR A 33 -13.73 -11.16 -13.30
N LEU A 34 -13.86 -10.26 -12.32
CA LEU A 34 -13.92 -10.65 -10.91
C LEU A 34 -15.15 -11.52 -10.59
N ALA A 35 -16.31 -11.22 -11.16
CA ALA A 35 -17.52 -12.02 -10.95
C ALA A 35 -17.40 -13.47 -11.48
N TYR A 36 -16.51 -13.70 -12.45
CA TYR A 36 -16.21 -15.03 -13.00
C TYR A 36 -14.91 -15.64 -12.47
N SER A 37 -14.12 -14.89 -11.69
CA SER A 37 -12.93 -15.43 -11.04
C SER A 37 -13.35 -16.11 -9.74
N CYS A 38 -12.70 -17.23 -9.42
CA CYS A 38 -12.88 -17.91 -8.14
C CYS A 38 -12.15 -17.17 -7.00
N PHE A 39 -12.19 -15.83 -7.01
CA PHE A 39 -11.61 -15.03 -5.95
C PHE A 39 -12.44 -15.23 -4.67
N LEU A 40 -11.81 -15.84 -3.67
CA LEU A 40 -12.38 -15.99 -2.34
C LEU A 40 -11.58 -15.11 -1.37
N PRO A 41 -12.16 -14.02 -0.83
CA PRO A 41 -11.53 -13.25 0.22
C PRO A 41 -11.13 -14.14 1.40
N ARG A 42 -9.87 -14.08 1.86
CA ARG A 42 -9.40 -14.84 3.03
C ARG A 42 -9.58 -14.10 4.36
N LEU A 43 -9.72 -12.77 4.29
CA LEU A 43 -9.77 -11.86 5.45
C LEU A 43 -11.04 -11.00 5.50
N SER A 44 -12.13 -11.44 4.85
CA SER A 44 -13.39 -10.69 4.84
C SER A 44 -14.12 -10.67 6.19
N ASP A 45 -13.85 -11.65 7.06
CA ASP A 45 -14.39 -11.68 8.41
C ASP A 45 -13.49 -10.90 9.38
N THR A 46 -14.02 -9.80 9.92
CA THR A 46 -13.33 -8.97 10.92
C THR A 46 -12.96 -9.79 12.17
N ALA A 47 -13.79 -10.73 12.63
CA ALA A 47 -13.45 -11.55 13.78
C ALA A 47 -12.23 -12.42 13.49
N TYR A 48 -12.19 -13.04 12.31
CA TYR A 48 -11.04 -13.81 11.83
C TYR A 48 -9.78 -12.93 11.68
N LEU A 49 -9.91 -11.72 11.12
CA LEU A 49 -8.81 -10.77 11.02
C LEU A 49 -8.18 -10.48 12.40
N TYR A 50 -8.99 -10.12 13.39
CA TYR A 50 -8.48 -9.83 14.73
C TYR A 50 -7.94 -11.09 15.41
N GLN A 51 -8.57 -12.26 15.24
CA GLN A 51 -8.07 -13.51 15.81
C GLN A 51 -6.67 -13.87 15.29
N ASN A 52 -6.38 -13.59 14.02
CA ASN A 52 -5.10 -13.93 13.39
C ASN A 52 -4.03 -12.86 13.57
N PHE A 53 -4.40 -11.58 13.62
CA PHE A 53 -3.42 -10.48 13.64
C PHE A 53 -3.28 -9.81 15.00
N ARG A 54 -4.30 -9.81 15.86
CA ARG A 54 -4.25 -9.13 17.16
C ARG A 54 -3.25 -9.86 18.06
N TYR A 55 -2.26 -9.12 18.52
CA TYR A 55 -1.38 -9.58 19.56
C TYR A 55 -2.13 -9.56 20.91
N THR A 56 -2.41 -10.74 21.45
CA THR A 56 -2.99 -10.90 22.79
C THR A 56 -2.03 -11.69 23.69
N GLN A 57 -1.61 -11.07 24.80
CA GLN A 57 -0.93 -11.65 25.99
C GLN A 57 0.61 -11.66 26.10
N GLU A 58 1.01 -11.51 27.36
CA GLU A 58 2.35 -11.46 27.96
C GLU A 58 3.21 -12.66 27.55
N ASN A 59 4.40 -12.40 26.98
CA ASN A 59 5.46 -13.36 26.59
C ASN A 59 5.50 -13.86 25.13
N ARG A 60 4.72 -13.31 24.20
CA ARG A 60 4.96 -13.54 22.75
C ARG A 60 5.51 -12.28 22.07
N LEU A 61 6.28 -12.46 21.00
CA LEU A 61 6.67 -11.34 20.15
C LEU A 61 5.51 -11.00 19.20
N PRO A 62 5.38 -9.74 18.74
CA PRO A 62 4.46 -9.38 17.66
C PRO A 62 4.67 -10.26 16.43
N HIS A 63 3.63 -10.36 15.59
CA HIS A 63 3.72 -11.09 14.34
C HIS A 63 4.75 -10.44 13.40
N LYS A 64 5.32 -11.24 12.50
CA LYS A 64 6.26 -10.73 11.48
C LYS A 64 5.58 -10.63 10.13
N ALA A 65 5.97 -9.61 9.38
CA ALA A 65 5.68 -9.48 7.96
C ALA A 65 6.92 -9.09 7.17
N LEU A 66 6.94 -9.45 5.90
CA LEU A 66 8.03 -9.13 4.99
C LEU A 66 7.59 -8.06 3.98
N SER A 67 8.33 -6.98 3.88
CA SER A 67 8.24 -6.01 2.78
C SER A 67 9.25 -6.41 1.71
N ILE A 68 8.77 -6.68 0.50
CA ILE A 68 9.61 -7.09 -0.62
C ILE A 68 9.28 -6.29 -1.87
N SER A 69 10.31 -5.85 -2.58
CA SER A 69 10.14 -5.23 -3.89
C SER A 69 9.87 -6.28 -4.97
N LEU A 70 9.26 -5.88 -6.09
CA LEU A 70 9.06 -6.77 -7.23
C LEU A 70 10.37 -7.37 -7.77
N GLN A 71 11.45 -6.60 -7.76
CA GLN A 71 12.77 -7.06 -8.18
C GLN A 71 13.31 -8.16 -7.26
N ALA A 72 13.11 -8.02 -5.95
CA ALA A 72 13.61 -8.97 -4.98
C ALA A 72 12.77 -10.25 -4.91
N LEU A 73 11.51 -10.22 -5.38
CA LEU A 73 10.65 -11.39 -5.39
C LEU A 73 11.22 -12.53 -6.24
N SER A 74 11.80 -12.22 -7.42
CA SER A 74 12.38 -13.26 -8.28
C SER A 74 13.53 -13.99 -7.59
N LEU A 75 14.37 -13.26 -6.86
CA LEU A 75 15.46 -13.81 -6.04
C LEU A 75 14.90 -14.72 -4.94
N LEU A 76 13.85 -14.27 -4.24
CA LEU A 76 13.21 -15.05 -3.18
C LEU A 76 12.55 -16.33 -3.72
N LEU A 77 11.96 -16.28 -4.92
CA LEU A 77 11.32 -17.43 -5.55
C LEU A 77 12.34 -18.46 -6.10
N GLN A 78 13.58 -18.03 -6.39
CA GLN A 78 14.64 -18.92 -6.86
C GLN A 78 15.42 -19.57 -5.72
N ASP A 79 15.49 -18.91 -4.55
CA ASP A 79 16.27 -19.41 -3.42
C ASP A 79 15.46 -20.34 -2.51
N SER A 80 15.67 -21.65 -2.68
CA SER A 80 15.04 -22.70 -1.88
C SER A 80 15.31 -22.59 -0.36
N VAL A 81 16.45 -22.01 0.04
CA VAL A 81 16.81 -21.87 1.46
C VAL A 81 16.00 -20.74 2.08
N ILE A 82 15.84 -19.64 1.35
CA ILE A 82 15.01 -18.50 1.76
C ILE A 82 13.54 -18.90 1.83
N GLN A 83 13.07 -19.71 0.89
CA GLN A 83 11.71 -20.28 0.95
C GLN A 83 11.50 -21.11 2.21
N GLN A 84 12.45 -21.98 2.57
CA GLN A 84 12.36 -22.75 3.81
C GLN A 84 12.39 -21.82 5.04
N THR A 85 13.28 -20.83 5.09
CA THR A 85 13.34 -19.93 6.27
C THR A 85 12.11 -19.04 6.43
N ILE A 86 11.48 -18.62 5.34
CA ILE A 86 10.32 -17.71 5.35
C ILE A 86 9.01 -18.48 5.48
N PHE A 87 8.92 -19.68 4.92
CA PHE A 87 7.69 -20.46 4.84
C PHE A 87 7.67 -21.71 5.74
N ASP A 88 8.77 -22.07 6.42
CA ASP A 88 8.75 -23.16 7.41
C ASP A 88 8.03 -22.75 8.69
N SER A 89 6.79 -23.24 8.79
CA SER A 89 5.90 -23.18 9.94
C SER A 89 6.44 -23.76 11.27
N ALA A 90 7.63 -24.38 11.27
CA ALA A 90 8.19 -25.08 12.44
C ALA A 90 8.77 -24.14 13.51
N ASN A 91 9.16 -22.92 13.15
CA ASN A 91 9.66 -21.92 14.10
C ASN A 91 8.52 -21.04 14.62
N HIS A 92 8.49 -20.79 15.93
CA HIS A 92 7.44 -20.05 16.65
C HIS A 92 7.35 -18.55 16.29
N GLU A 93 8.12 -18.08 15.29
CA GLU A 93 8.11 -16.72 14.76
C GLU A 93 7.41 -16.71 13.40
N GLN A 94 6.11 -17.00 13.39
CA GLN A 94 5.34 -17.15 12.16
C GLN A 94 5.24 -15.80 11.44
N MET A 95 5.88 -15.72 10.26
CA MET A 95 5.56 -14.68 9.31
C MET A 95 4.11 -14.87 8.86
N LEU A 96 3.29 -13.82 8.92
CA LEU A 96 1.87 -13.91 8.57
C LEU A 96 1.55 -13.28 7.22
N CYS A 97 2.32 -12.26 6.83
CA CYS A 97 1.99 -11.40 5.70
C CYS A 97 3.22 -11.02 4.89
N VAL A 98 3.04 -10.87 3.58
CA VAL A 98 4.00 -10.26 2.65
C VAL A 98 3.39 -8.98 2.09
N PHE A 99 4.12 -7.88 2.24
CA PHE A 99 3.87 -6.59 1.59
C PHE A 99 4.69 -6.54 0.31
N LEU A 100 4.00 -6.64 -0.83
CA LEU A 100 4.64 -6.44 -2.13
C LEU A 100 4.68 -4.95 -2.43
N GLU A 101 5.88 -4.38 -2.53
CA GLU A 101 6.10 -2.97 -2.84
C GLU A 101 6.29 -2.75 -4.34
N ASN A 102 5.40 -1.96 -4.93
CA ASN A 102 5.57 -1.45 -6.29
C ASN A 102 6.10 -0.01 -6.23
N THR A 103 7.41 0.15 -6.43
CA THR A 103 8.03 1.48 -6.58
C THR A 103 8.08 1.85 -8.07
N PRO A 104 7.38 2.91 -8.51
CA PRO A 104 7.36 3.31 -9.92
C PRO A 104 8.68 3.96 -10.40
N ILE A 105 9.73 3.96 -9.58
CA ILE A 105 10.91 4.83 -9.75
C ILE A 105 11.86 4.31 -10.84
N ASN A 106 11.83 3.02 -11.20
CA ASN A 106 12.72 2.45 -12.22
C ASN A 106 11.93 1.69 -13.30
N TYR A 107 11.40 2.43 -14.28
CA TYR A 107 10.71 1.87 -15.46
C TYR A 107 11.64 1.24 -16.50
N HIS A 108 12.96 1.34 -16.33
CA HIS A 108 13.93 0.89 -17.31
C HIS A 108 14.46 -0.53 -17.08
N GLU A 109 13.97 -1.23 -16.06
CA GLU A 109 14.34 -2.63 -15.83
C GLU A 109 13.20 -3.53 -16.30
N THR A 110 13.54 -4.46 -17.19
CA THR A 110 12.68 -5.56 -17.63
C THR A 110 12.43 -6.50 -16.46
N ASN A 111 11.51 -6.14 -15.58
CA ASN A 111 11.00 -7.10 -14.60
C ASN A 111 10.14 -8.12 -15.34
N ASP A 112 10.51 -9.40 -15.21
CA ASP A 112 9.81 -10.52 -15.83
C ASP A 112 8.37 -10.70 -15.31
N TYR A 113 8.03 -10.07 -14.18
CA TYR A 113 6.74 -10.20 -13.51
C TYR A 113 6.05 -8.85 -13.32
N THR A 114 4.76 -8.80 -13.67
CA THR A 114 3.91 -7.68 -13.28
C THR A 114 3.47 -7.83 -11.82
N MET A 115 3.05 -6.73 -11.20
CA MET A 115 2.50 -6.74 -9.83
C MET A 115 1.35 -7.76 -9.66
N ILE A 116 0.51 -7.89 -10.68
CA ILE A 116 -0.63 -8.82 -10.68
C ILE A 116 -0.13 -10.27 -10.67
N ASP A 117 0.85 -10.57 -11.51
CA ASP A 117 1.46 -11.91 -11.57
C ASP A 117 2.12 -12.26 -10.24
N SER A 118 2.87 -11.32 -9.65
CA SER A 118 3.53 -11.49 -8.37
C SER A 118 2.56 -11.80 -7.23
N ILE A 119 1.44 -11.08 -7.14
CA ILE A 119 0.39 -11.36 -6.15
C ILE A 119 -0.19 -12.76 -6.39
N GLY A 120 -0.51 -13.10 -7.64
CA GLY A 120 -1.07 -14.40 -8.00
C GLY A 120 -0.12 -15.56 -7.70
N ILE A 121 1.18 -15.39 -7.94
CA ILE A 121 2.23 -16.37 -7.61
C ILE A 121 2.31 -16.56 -6.10
N LEU A 122 2.44 -15.48 -5.31
CA LEU A 122 2.53 -15.58 -3.85
C LEU A 122 1.31 -16.24 -3.23
N ARG A 123 0.11 -15.91 -3.71
CA ARG A 123 -1.15 -16.51 -3.22
C ARG A 123 -1.20 -18.02 -3.46
N ARG A 124 -0.62 -18.51 -4.56
CA ARG A 124 -0.64 -19.95 -4.91
C ARG A 124 0.47 -20.74 -4.22
N LEU A 125 1.64 -20.12 -4.06
CA LEU A 125 2.83 -20.81 -3.56
C LEU A 125 3.00 -20.69 -2.04
N THR A 126 2.29 -19.76 -1.38
CA THR A 126 2.50 -19.48 0.03
C THR A 126 1.17 -19.42 0.79
N PRO A 127 1.14 -19.84 2.07
CA PRO A 127 -0.04 -19.66 2.91
C PRO A 127 -0.18 -18.22 3.41
N LEU A 128 0.84 -17.37 3.24
CA LEU A 128 0.89 -16.02 3.76
C LEU A 128 -0.19 -15.14 3.14
N PHE A 129 -0.66 -14.16 3.92
CA PHE A 129 -1.51 -13.11 3.38
C PHE A 129 -0.69 -12.16 2.51
N VAL A 130 -1.27 -11.70 1.41
CA VAL A 130 -0.59 -10.83 0.45
C VAL A 130 -1.20 -9.43 0.50
N ALA A 131 -0.39 -8.46 0.90
CA ALA A 131 -0.74 -7.06 0.91
C ALA A 131 -0.08 -6.35 -0.29
N GLN A 132 -0.88 -5.74 -1.15
CA GLN A 132 -0.36 -4.84 -2.17
C GLN A 132 0.02 -3.51 -1.53
N SER A 133 1.29 -3.15 -1.62
CA SER A 133 1.85 -1.87 -1.19
C SER A 133 2.38 -1.10 -2.40
N GLY A 134 2.05 0.18 -2.51
CA GLY A 134 2.47 0.99 -3.66
C GLY A 134 1.56 2.19 -3.88
N VAL A 135 1.62 2.76 -5.08
CA VAL A 135 0.82 3.93 -5.45
C VAL A 135 -0.59 3.49 -5.83
N ILE A 136 -1.51 3.43 -4.87
CA ILE A 136 -2.95 3.20 -5.10
C ILE A 136 -3.68 4.52 -4.96
N ILE A 137 -4.21 5.04 -6.07
CA ILE A 137 -4.86 6.35 -6.16
C ILE A 137 -6.25 6.29 -6.78
N GLU A 138 -6.62 5.18 -7.44
CA GLU A 138 -7.93 4.98 -8.07
C GLU A 138 -8.51 3.58 -7.80
N THR A 139 -9.84 3.48 -7.87
CA THR A 139 -10.61 2.24 -7.62
C THR A 139 -10.28 1.12 -8.59
N TYR A 140 -9.89 1.46 -9.83
CA TYR A 140 -9.41 0.50 -10.82
C TYR A 140 -8.25 -0.36 -10.28
N GLN A 141 -7.29 0.26 -9.59
CA GLN A 141 -6.12 -0.44 -9.07
C GLN A 141 -6.47 -1.38 -7.92
N VAL A 142 -7.43 -0.99 -7.08
CA VAL A 142 -7.96 -1.85 -6.00
C VAL A 142 -8.67 -3.07 -6.59
N LEU A 143 -9.40 -2.88 -7.69
CA LEU A 143 -10.05 -3.96 -8.42
C LEU A 143 -9.03 -4.91 -9.07
N GLU A 144 -7.94 -4.38 -9.64
CA GLU A 144 -6.81 -5.19 -10.10
C GLU A 144 -6.20 -6.04 -8.97
N SER A 145 -6.00 -5.44 -7.79
CA SER A 145 -5.50 -6.16 -6.61
C SER A 145 -6.40 -7.32 -6.23
N ALA A 146 -7.72 -7.11 -6.21
CA ALA A 146 -8.69 -8.15 -5.88
C ALA A 146 -8.62 -9.31 -6.89
N ILE A 147 -8.59 -9.00 -8.18
CA ILE A 147 -8.52 -10.02 -9.24
C ILE A 147 -7.22 -10.81 -9.18
N ALA A 148 -6.10 -10.14 -8.89
CA ALA A 148 -4.81 -10.78 -8.69
C ALA A 148 -4.81 -11.73 -7.48
N GLY A 149 -5.74 -11.53 -6.55
CA GLY A 149 -5.86 -12.32 -5.33
C GLY A 149 -5.14 -11.72 -4.13
N ALA A 150 -4.99 -10.39 -4.07
CA ALA A 150 -4.54 -9.76 -2.83
C ALA A 150 -5.55 -10.03 -1.70
N ASP A 151 -5.08 -10.00 -0.45
CA ASP A 151 -5.94 -10.02 0.73
C ASP A 151 -6.08 -8.62 1.33
N MET A 152 -5.08 -7.76 1.10
CA MET A 152 -5.00 -6.43 1.68
C MET A 152 -4.45 -5.42 0.68
N VAL A 153 -4.82 -4.15 0.85
CA VAL A 153 -4.29 -3.03 0.06
C VAL A 153 -3.83 -1.92 0.98
N VAL A 154 -2.60 -1.44 0.78
CA VAL A 154 -2.04 -0.32 1.56
C VAL A 154 -2.37 0.99 0.88
N LEU A 155 -3.15 1.82 1.58
CA LEU A 155 -3.50 3.17 1.19
C LEU A 155 -2.57 4.15 1.91
N ASP A 156 -1.55 4.63 1.18
CA ASP A 156 -0.56 5.56 1.71
C ASP A 156 -1.06 7.01 1.65
N SER A 157 -1.14 7.67 2.81
CA SER A 157 -1.60 9.06 2.94
C SER A 157 -0.78 10.03 2.09
N VAL A 158 0.52 9.76 1.87
CA VAL A 158 1.40 10.59 1.05
C VAL A 158 0.95 10.59 -0.40
N PHE A 159 0.72 9.42 -0.97
CA PHE A 159 0.31 9.30 -2.38
C PHE A 159 -1.09 9.87 -2.59
N LEU A 160 -2.01 9.64 -1.66
CA LEU A 160 -3.37 10.19 -1.75
C LEU A 160 -3.38 11.73 -1.63
N ARG A 161 -2.55 12.32 -0.76
CA ARG A 161 -2.39 13.78 -0.67
C ARG A 161 -1.76 14.36 -1.93
N ALA A 162 -0.72 13.71 -2.45
CA ALA A 162 -0.05 14.10 -3.68
C ALA A 162 -1.04 14.06 -4.86
N TYR A 163 -1.84 13.00 -4.98
CA TYR A 163 -2.88 12.87 -5.99
C TYR A 163 -3.96 13.95 -5.87
N ALA A 164 -4.49 14.18 -4.66
CA ALA A 164 -5.49 15.22 -4.45
C ALA A 164 -4.96 16.61 -4.83
N LEU A 165 -3.68 16.88 -4.54
CA LEU A 165 -3.03 18.13 -4.93
C LEU A 165 -2.88 18.23 -6.45
N PHE A 166 -2.42 17.16 -7.09
CA PHE A 166 -2.34 17.06 -8.54
C PHE A 166 -3.69 17.36 -9.20
N VAL A 167 -4.79 16.78 -8.71
CA VAL A 167 -6.14 17.04 -9.26
C VAL A 167 -6.53 18.51 -9.10
N CYS A 168 -6.23 19.15 -7.96
CA CYS A 168 -6.49 20.58 -7.75
C CYS A 168 -5.73 21.44 -8.77
N LEU A 169 -4.45 21.12 -9.01
CA LEU A 169 -3.61 21.85 -9.95
C LEU A 169 -4.03 21.62 -11.41
N ALA A 170 -4.49 20.42 -11.76
CA ALA A 170 -4.89 20.09 -13.12
C ALA A 170 -6.29 20.62 -13.49
N LYS A 171 -7.18 20.80 -12.51
CA LYS A 171 -8.60 21.15 -12.74
C LYS A 171 -8.83 22.41 -13.60
N PRO A 172 -8.14 23.55 -13.38
CA PRO A 172 -8.32 24.75 -14.19
C PRO A 172 -8.04 24.51 -15.68
N HIS A 173 -7.09 23.63 -15.97
CA HIS A 173 -6.70 23.29 -17.34
C HIS A 173 -7.60 22.22 -17.97
N LEU A 174 -8.33 21.46 -17.15
CA LEU A 174 -9.31 20.47 -17.61
C LEU A 174 -10.67 21.10 -17.94
N SER A 175 -11.06 22.19 -17.27
CA SER A 175 -12.30 22.92 -17.58
C SER A 175 -12.32 23.55 -18.97
N ASP A 176 -11.14 23.90 -19.50
CA ASP A 176 -10.99 24.44 -20.86
C ASP A 176 -10.96 23.33 -21.95
N LEU A 177 -10.95 22.05 -21.54
CA LEU A 177 -10.79 20.88 -22.40
C LEU A 177 -12.05 20.01 -22.42
N GLN A 178 -13.23 20.63 -22.54
CA GLN A 178 -14.54 20.02 -22.33
C GLN A 178 -14.90 18.84 -23.27
N ASP A 179 -14.06 18.48 -24.23
CA ASP A 179 -14.29 17.36 -25.14
C ASP A 179 -13.09 16.39 -25.16
N SER A 180 -13.33 15.15 -24.71
CA SER A 180 -12.41 14.00 -24.70
C SER A 180 -11.36 13.94 -23.58
N TYR A 181 -11.68 13.12 -22.59
CA TYR A 181 -10.74 12.58 -21.59
C TYR A 181 -9.66 11.65 -22.20
N ASP A 182 -9.76 11.30 -23.49
CA ASP A 182 -9.02 10.17 -24.05
C ASP A 182 -7.63 10.52 -24.62
N SER A 183 -7.29 11.80 -24.83
CA SER A 183 -5.97 12.18 -25.37
C SER A 183 -4.99 12.64 -24.28
N ILE A 184 -4.60 11.75 -23.36
CA ILE A 184 -3.58 12.07 -22.32
C ILE A 184 -2.17 12.20 -22.94
N HIS A 185 -1.90 11.60 -24.10
CA HIS A 185 -0.57 11.62 -24.73
C HIS A 185 -0.14 12.99 -25.29
N SER A 186 -1.06 13.87 -25.70
CA SER A 186 -0.74 15.25 -26.11
C SER A 186 -0.57 16.21 -24.92
N LYS A 187 -0.83 15.74 -23.70
CA LYS A 187 -0.93 16.56 -22.48
C LYS A 187 0.30 16.44 -21.56
N GLU A 188 1.33 15.67 -21.94
CA GLU A 188 2.56 15.51 -21.16
C GLU A 188 3.34 16.82 -20.97
N SER A 189 3.43 17.66 -22.01
CA SER A 189 4.11 18.96 -21.89
C SER A 189 3.32 19.94 -21.02
N ILE A 190 1.98 19.84 -21.03
CA ILE A 190 1.10 20.68 -20.20
C ILE A 190 1.24 20.27 -18.73
N LEU A 191 1.26 18.97 -18.44
CA LEU A 191 1.39 18.43 -17.08
C LEU A 191 2.79 18.66 -16.48
N SER A 192 3.85 18.57 -17.28
CA SER A 192 5.21 18.87 -16.83
C SER A 192 5.44 20.37 -16.60
N ASN A 193 4.83 21.23 -17.43
CA ASN A 193 4.87 22.68 -17.25
C ASN A 193 4.00 23.17 -16.08
N LEU A 194 2.90 22.49 -15.79
CA LEU A 194 2.01 22.77 -14.66
C LEU A 194 2.73 22.70 -13.30
N LEU A 195 3.59 21.69 -13.13
CA LEU A 195 4.26 21.40 -11.87
C LEU A 195 5.54 22.22 -11.63
N THR A 196 6.10 22.84 -12.66
CA THR A 196 7.28 23.71 -12.54
C THR A 196 6.93 25.18 -12.30
N THR A 197 5.70 25.60 -12.62
CA THR A 197 5.33 27.03 -12.67
C THR A 197 4.32 27.45 -11.61
N HIS A 198 3.54 26.54 -11.03
CA HIS A 198 2.41 26.91 -10.18
C HIS A 198 2.74 26.82 -8.69
N THR A 199 2.56 27.94 -7.99
CA THR A 199 2.52 27.99 -6.53
C THR A 199 1.14 27.54 -6.04
N ILE A 200 1.10 26.69 -5.01
CA ILE A 200 -0.15 26.18 -4.43
C ILE A 200 -0.85 27.34 -3.71
N LEU A 201 -1.92 27.87 -4.31
CA LEU A 201 -2.71 28.97 -3.75
C LEU A 201 -3.58 28.51 -2.56
N PRO A 202 -3.89 29.39 -1.59
CA PRO A 202 -4.74 29.09 -0.43
C PRO A 202 -6.11 28.47 -0.76
N GLU A 203 -6.71 28.87 -1.89
CA GLU A 203 -8.02 28.37 -2.34
C GLU A 203 -7.98 26.88 -2.69
N HIS A 204 -6.83 26.39 -3.19
CA HIS A 204 -6.63 24.99 -3.52
C HIS A 204 -6.63 24.09 -2.27
N TYR A 205 -6.35 24.61 -1.06
CA TYR A 205 -6.28 23.80 0.15
C TYR A 205 -7.66 23.31 0.63
N LYS A 206 -8.72 24.12 0.50
CA LYS A 206 -10.07 23.69 0.90
C LYS A 206 -10.60 22.61 -0.05
N GLU A 207 -10.35 22.77 -1.34
CA GLU A 207 -10.72 21.79 -2.35
C GLU A 207 -9.88 20.51 -2.21
N HIS A 208 -8.57 20.65 -1.97
CA HIS A 208 -7.65 19.55 -1.71
C HIS A 208 -8.14 18.61 -0.62
N LYS A 209 -8.52 19.16 0.54
CA LYS A 209 -9.05 18.37 1.66
C LYS A 209 -10.31 17.58 1.24
N LYS A 210 -11.23 18.22 0.52
CA LYS A 210 -12.46 17.56 0.04
C LYS A 210 -12.18 16.44 -0.95
N ILE A 211 -11.26 16.65 -1.90
CA ILE A 211 -10.86 15.65 -2.88
C ILE A 211 -10.18 14.47 -2.18
N LEU A 212 -9.25 14.77 -1.25
CA LEU A 212 -8.55 13.77 -0.45
C LEU A 212 -9.53 12.90 0.33
N GLU A 213 -10.41 13.51 1.13
CA GLU A 213 -11.40 12.76 1.92
C GLU A 213 -12.34 11.94 1.03
N LYS A 214 -12.81 12.50 -0.09
CA LYS A 214 -13.66 11.77 -1.04
C LYS A 214 -12.93 10.55 -1.60
N ASN A 215 -11.75 10.74 -2.17
CA ASN A 215 -10.98 9.67 -2.81
C ASN A 215 -10.60 8.59 -1.79
N PHE A 216 -10.15 8.99 -0.61
CA PHE A 216 -9.78 8.05 0.45
C PHE A 216 -10.97 7.16 0.83
N ASN A 217 -12.12 7.75 1.14
CA ASN A 217 -13.32 6.98 1.48
C ASN A 217 -13.77 6.06 0.33
N GLU A 218 -13.67 6.52 -0.92
CA GLU A 218 -14.03 5.72 -2.09
C GLU A 218 -13.14 4.48 -2.24
N LEU A 219 -11.82 4.62 -2.06
CA LEU A 219 -10.88 3.50 -2.10
C LEU A 219 -11.10 2.51 -0.96
N VAL A 220 -11.36 3.01 0.25
CA VAL A 220 -11.67 2.18 1.43
C VAL A 220 -12.94 1.36 1.19
N VAL A 221 -14.03 2.02 0.77
CA VAL A 221 -15.29 1.34 0.47
C VAL A 221 -15.13 0.31 -0.62
N THR A 222 -14.40 0.67 -1.68
CA THR A 222 -14.14 -0.26 -2.78
C THR A 222 -13.38 -1.49 -2.30
N ALA A 223 -12.30 -1.31 -1.52
CA ALA A 223 -11.54 -2.42 -0.96
C ALA A 223 -12.42 -3.34 -0.09
N MET A 224 -13.19 -2.77 0.83
CA MET A 224 -14.07 -3.53 1.72
C MET A 224 -15.17 -4.29 0.95
N ASN A 225 -15.79 -3.65 -0.05
CA ASN A 225 -16.82 -4.29 -0.88
C ASN A 225 -16.26 -5.46 -1.71
N LEU A 226 -14.97 -5.41 -2.02
CA LEU A 226 -14.24 -6.49 -2.69
C LEU A 226 -13.68 -7.52 -1.70
N GLY A 227 -13.95 -7.40 -0.39
CA GLY A 227 -13.43 -8.31 0.63
C GLY A 227 -11.93 -8.16 0.90
N LEU A 228 -11.30 -7.09 0.44
CA LEU A 228 -9.93 -6.73 0.77
C LEU A 228 -9.90 -5.96 2.10
N VAL A 229 -8.85 -6.15 2.90
CA VAL A 229 -8.62 -5.33 4.09
C VAL A 229 -7.84 -4.07 3.71
N PRO A 230 -8.43 -2.87 3.79
CA PRO A 230 -7.69 -1.64 3.59
C PRO A 230 -6.78 -1.38 4.80
N ILE A 231 -5.49 -1.15 4.54
CA ILE A 231 -4.50 -0.75 5.54
C ILE A 231 -4.16 0.71 5.29
N VAL A 232 -4.37 1.58 6.27
CA VAL A 232 -4.01 2.99 6.14
C VAL A 232 -2.58 3.21 6.63
N LYS A 233 -1.70 3.69 5.75
CA LYS A 233 -0.33 4.07 6.12
C LYS A 233 -0.26 5.56 6.39
N ILE A 234 0.10 5.92 7.62
CA ILE A 234 0.20 7.31 8.10
C ILE A 234 1.67 7.70 8.29
N HIS A 235 2.00 8.98 8.06
CA HIS A 235 3.37 9.49 8.20
C HIS A 235 3.47 10.72 9.11
N THR A 236 2.35 11.40 9.34
CA THR A 236 2.29 12.66 10.08
C THR A 236 1.09 12.70 11.04
N GLN A 237 1.10 13.64 11.99
CA GLN A 237 -0.06 13.86 12.87
C GLN A 237 -1.30 14.34 12.10
N GLU A 238 -1.13 14.99 10.94
CA GLU A 238 -2.25 15.36 10.07
C GLU A 238 -2.90 14.13 9.43
N ASP A 239 -2.13 13.08 9.18
CA ASP A 239 -2.66 11.80 8.67
C ASP A 239 -3.47 11.08 9.73
N LEU A 240 -3.08 11.19 11.01
CA LEU A 240 -3.89 10.69 12.11
C LEU A 240 -5.26 11.39 12.16
N LYS A 241 -5.30 12.72 11.98
CA LYS A 241 -6.56 13.46 11.90
C LYS A 241 -7.40 13.02 10.70
N LEU A 242 -6.75 12.76 9.55
CA LEU A 242 -7.42 12.26 8.35
C LEU A 242 -8.02 10.87 8.58
N LEU A 243 -7.26 9.94 9.17
CA LEU A 243 -7.70 8.60 9.54
C LEU A 243 -8.94 8.64 10.43
N LEU A 244 -8.92 9.49 11.47
CA LEU A 244 -10.05 9.66 12.39
C LEU A 244 -11.26 10.34 11.76
N SER A 245 -11.10 11.01 10.61
CA SER A 245 -12.20 11.63 9.86
C SER A 245 -12.82 10.74 8.77
N LEU A 246 -12.29 9.54 8.55
CA LEU A 246 -12.84 8.61 7.58
C LEU A 246 -14.26 8.17 8.00
N LYS A 247 -15.14 8.02 7.03
CA LYS A 247 -16.55 7.65 7.25
C LYS A 247 -16.72 6.16 7.48
N HIS A 248 -15.80 5.37 6.94
CA HIS A 248 -15.81 3.91 7.00
C HIS A 248 -14.79 3.44 8.03
N PRO A 249 -15.13 2.41 8.83
CA PRO A 249 -14.21 1.88 9.82
C PRO A 249 -12.97 1.31 9.13
N ILE A 250 -11.81 1.59 9.72
CA ILE A 250 -10.53 1.00 9.33
C ILE A 250 -10.06 0.18 10.52
N ASP A 251 -9.65 -1.06 10.26
CA ASP A 251 -9.11 -1.93 11.30
C ASP A 251 -7.59 -1.86 11.35
N CYS A 252 -6.91 -1.74 10.20
CA CYS A 252 -5.45 -1.87 10.10
C CYS A 252 -4.75 -0.54 9.79
N VAL A 253 -3.68 -0.23 10.53
CA VAL A 253 -2.90 1.00 10.37
C VAL A 253 -1.41 0.69 10.36
N ILE A 254 -0.69 1.15 9.33
CA ILE A 254 0.77 1.20 9.33
C ILE A 254 1.19 2.57 9.85
N THR A 255 1.97 2.58 10.93
CA THR A 255 2.35 3.82 11.61
C THR A 255 3.83 3.85 12.00
N PRO A 256 4.49 5.01 11.90
CA PRO A 256 5.78 5.25 12.53
C PRO A 256 5.74 4.97 14.04
N PRO A 257 6.85 4.47 14.62
CA PRO A 257 6.86 4.07 16.03
C PRO A 257 6.49 5.20 17.01
N ASN A 258 6.79 6.45 16.65
CA ASN A 258 6.49 7.64 17.47
C ASN A 258 4.99 7.99 17.55
N PHE A 259 4.13 7.37 16.74
CA PHE A 259 2.69 7.62 16.75
C PHE A 259 1.87 6.47 17.35
N ILE A 260 2.50 5.36 17.74
CA ILE A 260 1.81 4.18 18.28
C ILE A 260 1.00 4.54 19.52
N SER A 261 1.57 5.32 20.45
CA SER A 261 0.88 5.73 21.69
C SER A 261 -0.28 6.71 21.48
N LEU A 262 -0.43 7.28 20.27
CA LEU A 262 -1.53 8.20 19.95
C LEU A 262 -2.73 7.48 19.33
N LEU A 263 -2.56 6.23 18.89
CA LEU A 263 -3.61 5.46 18.26
C LEU A 263 -4.38 4.66 19.32
N PRO A 264 -5.73 4.62 19.24
CA PRO A 264 -6.53 3.72 20.04
C PRO A 264 -6.12 2.25 19.85
N ASN A 265 -6.14 1.47 20.93
CA ASN A 265 -5.86 0.02 20.91
C ASN A 265 -6.90 -0.80 20.11
N THR A 266 -7.94 -0.15 19.58
CA THR A 266 -8.92 -0.79 18.70
C THR A 266 -8.33 -1.09 17.33
N TYR A 267 -7.34 -0.35 16.84
CA TYR A 267 -6.69 -0.60 15.55
C TYR A 267 -5.67 -1.73 15.65
N LEU A 268 -5.54 -2.54 14.61
CA LEU A 268 -4.41 -3.43 14.38
C LEU A 268 -3.22 -2.59 13.92
N LEU A 269 -2.17 -2.53 14.73
CA LEU A 269 -1.05 -1.63 14.54
C LEU A 269 0.16 -2.34 13.92
N PHE A 270 0.55 -1.89 12.74
CA PHE A 270 1.70 -2.39 12.01
C PHE A 270 2.80 -1.32 12.01
N SER A 271 4.06 -1.73 12.17
CA SER A 271 5.19 -0.80 12.10
C SER A 271 6.38 -1.43 11.40
N HIS A 272 7.07 -0.62 10.59
CA HIS A 272 8.38 -1.00 10.06
C HIS A 272 9.42 -0.98 11.17
N ILE A 273 10.33 -1.94 11.16
CA ILE A 273 11.54 -1.92 11.99
C ILE A 273 12.72 -1.43 11.15
N ALA A 274 13.33 -0.32 11.56
CA ALA A 274 14.56 0.16 10.93
C ALA A 274 15.75 -0.55 11.58
N TYR A 275 16.28 -1.58 10.92
CA TYR A 275 17.55 -2.15 11.32
C TYR A 275 18.65 -1.12 11.06
N SER A 276 19.43 -0.78 12.09
CA SER A 276 20.58 0.12 11.91
C SER A 276 21.53 -0.50 10.87
N ASN A 277 21.76 0.21 9.76
CA ASN A 277 22.58 -0.19 8.60
C ASN A 277 24.07 -0.47 8.92
N ALA A 278 24.44 -0.57 10.19
CA ALA A 278 25.77 -1.00 10.60
C ALA A 278 25.92 -2.50 10.30
N THR A 279 26.55 -2.79 9.15
CA THR A 279 27.05 -4.09 8.65
C THR A 279 26.01 -5.10 8.13
N LYS A 280 26.16 -5.45 6.84
CA LYS A 280 25.31 -6.36 6.03
C LYS A 280 25.34 -7.85 6.46
N GLU A 281 25.94 -8.17 7.61
CA GLU A 281 26.05 -9.54 8.12
C GLU A 281 25.73 -9.59 9.62
N LYS A 282 24.66 -8.91 10.05
CA LYS A 282 24.13 -9.14 11.39
C LYS A 282 23.61 -10.58 11.47
N SER A 283 24.12 -11.33 12.45
CA SER A 283 23.68 -12.68 12.72
C SER A 283 22.18 -12.69 13.04
N THR A 284 21.50 -13.83 12.85
CA THR A 284 20.08 -13.98 13.23
C THR A 284 19.83 -13.58 14.70
N GLN A 285 20.83 -13.77 15.56
CA GLN A 285 20.78 -13.35 16.97
C GLN A 285 20.70 -11.83 17.13
N ASP A 286 21.43 -11.05 16.33
CA ASP A 286 21.42 -9.59 16.39
C ASP A 286 20.08 -9.01 15.94
N LYS A 287 19.46 -9.61 14.91
CA LYS A 287 18.12 -9.20 14.44
C LYS A 287 17.07 -9.45 15.51
N ASN A 288 17.09 -10.63 16.15
CA ASN A 288 16.16 -10.97 17.23
C ASN A 288 16.35 -10.07 18.45
N TYR A 289 17.58 -9.67 18.76
CA TYR A 289 17.84 -8.69 19.82
C TYR A 289 17.25 -7.31 19.49
N GLU A 290 17.48 -6.77 18.30
CA GLU A 290 16.90 -5.49 17.88
C GLU A 290 15.37 -5.52 17.86
N LEU A 291 14.77 -6.62 17.38
CA LEU A 291 13.33 -6.84 17.43
C LEU A 291 12.81 -6.84 18.86
N SER A 292 13.45 -7.58 19.77
CA SER A 292 13.04 -7.63 21.18
C SER A 292 13.08 -6.24 21.83
N LYS A 293 14.14 -5.46 21.56
CA LYS A 293 14.31 -4.08 22.05
C LYS A 293 13.26 -3.14 21.46
N PHE A 294 12.94 -3.30 20.18
CA PHE A 294 11.88 -2.55 19.51
C PHE A 294 10.52 -2.82 20.16
N CYS A 295 10.18 -4.09 20.38
CA CYS A 295 8.92 -4.50 21.00
C CYS A 295 8.80 -4.04 22.47
N GLN A 296 9.91 -4.05 23.23
CA GLN A 296 9.95 -3.50 24.59
C GLN A 296 9.69 -1.99 24.62
N ARG A 297 10.14 -1.25 23.60
CA ARG A 297 9.98 0.20 23.52
C ARG A 297 8.59 0.63 23.06
N TYR A 298 7.96 -0.18 22.21
CA TYR A 298 6.69 0.14 21.57
C TYR A 298 5.66 -0.97 21.85
N SER A 299 5.01 -0.88 23.00
CA SER A 299 3.90 -1.77 23.36
C SER A 299 2.67 -1.51 22.49
N GLY A 300 1.93 -2.56 22.14
CA GLY A 300 0.68 -2.46 21.36
C GLY A 300 0.86 -2.62 19.85
N ILE A 301 2.07 -2.92 19.37
CA ILE A 301 2.28 -3.35 17.98
C ILE A 301 1.79 -4.78 17.82
N ASP A 302 0.95 -4.99 16.81
CA ASP A 302 0.43 -6.30 16.44
C ASP A 302 1.36 -7.01 15.44
N MET A 303 1.96 -6.25 14.53
CA MET A 303 2.84 -6.78 13.49
C MET A 303 4.04 -5.88 13.19
N VAL A 304 5.22 -6.48 13.11
CA VAL A 304 6.47 -5.83 12.70
C VAL A 304 6.76 -6.17 11.24
N ILE A 305 6.97 -5.15 10.42
CA ILE A 305 7.30 -5.28 8.99
C ILE A 305 8.81 -5.15 8.81
N GLU A 306 9.43 -6.22 8.33
CA GLU A 306 10.85 -6.30 8.00
C GLU A 306 11.05 -6.09 6.50
N SER A 307 12.01 -5.24 6.09
CA SER A 307 12.35 -5.09 4.67
C SER A 307 13.34 -6.18 4.23
N PHE A 308 13.07 -6.80 3.08
CA PHE A 308 13.94 -7.77 2.41
C PHE A 308 14.90 -7.08 1.43
#